data_AF-A0A5D2A284-F1
#
_entry.id   AF-A0A5D2A284-F1
#
_cell.length_a   1.000
_cell.length_b   1.000
_cell.length_c   1.000
_cell.angle_alpha   90.00
_cell.angle_beta   90.00
_cell.angle_gamma   90.00
#
_symmetry.space_group_name_H-M   'P 1'
#
loop_
_entity.id
_entity.type
_entity.pdbx_description
1 polymer ?
#
loop_
_entity_poly.entity_id
_entity_poly.type
_entity_poly.pdbx_seq_one_letter_code
_entity_poly.pdbx_strand_id
1 'polypeptide(L)'
;MASPALPEISKPKIVDGPGGYVLEDVPHLTDYIPDLPTYPNPLQDNPAYSVVKQYFVHVDDSVPQKVVVHKDDPKGIHFRRAGARQKVYFHSDDVHACIVTCGGLCPGLNTVVREIVCGLHHMYGVKKVLGIDGGYKGFYAKNTVYLNPKVVNDIHKRGGTILGTSRGGHDTSKIVDSIQDRGINQVYIIGGDGTQRGAALIFEEIRRRGLKVSVAGIPKTIDNDIPVIDKSFGFDTAVEEAQRAINAAHVESESFENCIGLVKLMGRYSGFIAMYATLASRDVDCCLIPESPFYLEGPGGLFEYIEKRLKEDEHMVIVIAEGAGQELLSQSIQSTTDASGNKLLQDVGLWISQSIKDHFSKQKMPINLKYIDPTYMIRAVPSNASDNVYCTLLAQSAVHGAMAGYTGFTSGLVNGRHTYIPFNRIIEKQNKVVITDRMWARLLSSTNQPSFLRPSTNLLSNGNGSQKSLDKKVTH
;
A
#
# COMPACT_ATOMS: atom_id res chain seq x y z
N MET A 1 -22.75 -11.24 -19.88
CA MET A 1 -23.58 -10.80 -18.74
C MET A 1 -23.16 -9.39 -18.39
N ALA A 2 -24.08 -8.44 -18.36
CA ALA A 2 -23.77 -7.05 -18.03
C ALA A 2 -23.16 -6.98 -16.62
N SER A 3 -22.07 -6.24 -16.47
CA SER A 3 -21.48 -5.95 -15.16
C SER A 3 -22.56 -5.28 -14.29
N PRO A 4 -22.83 -5.77 -13.07
CA PRO A 4 -23.75 -5.07 -12.19
C PRO A 4 -23.22 -3.64 -11.98
N ALA A 5 -24.07 -2.64 -12.18
CA ALA A 5 -23.75 -1.26 -11.90
C ALA A 5 -23.26 -1.18 -10.44
N LEU A 6 -22.04 -0.68 -10.24
CA LEU A 6 -21.51 -0.41 -8.91
C LEU A 6 -22.55 0.45 -8.16
N PRO A 7 -22.93 0.13 -6.92
CA PRO A 7 -23.76 1.01 -6.11
C PRO A 7 -23.17 2.41 -6.12
N GLU A 8 -24.02 3.43 -6.24
CA GLU A 8 -23.61 4.84 -6.26
C GLU A 8 -22.81 5.14 -4.98
N ILE A 9 -21.49 5.28 -5.11
CA ILE A 9 -20.63 5.69 -3.99
C ILE A 9 -21.07 7.10 -3.60
N SER A 10 -21.19 7.35 -2.30
CA SER A 10 -21.60 8.67 -1.81
C SER A 10 -20.73 9.78 -2.37
N LYS A 11 -21.37 10.93 -2.65
CA LYS A 11 -20.63 12.14 -2.99
C LYS A 11 -19.64 12.47 -1.86
N PRO A 12 -18.40 12.85 -2.20
CA PRO A 12 -17.39 13.19 -1.21
C PRO A 12 -17.88 14.36 -0.34
N LYS A 13 -17.57 14.28 0.97
CA LYS A 13 -17.80 15.38 1.91
C LYS A 13 -16.69 16.40 1.73
N ILE A 14 -16.99 17.48 1.01
CA ILE A 14 -16.03 18.54 0.71
C ILE A 14 -16.38 19.78 1.54
N VAL A 15 -15.38 20.37 2.18
CA VAL A 15 -15.50 21.67 2.86
C VAL A 15 -14.50 22.65 2.25
N ASP A 16 -15.02 23.63 1.53
CA ASP A 16 -14.23 24.70 0.92
C ASP A 16 -13.85 25.77 1.93
N GLY A 17 -12.70 26.42 1.70
CA GLY A 17 -12.19 27.50 2.53
C GLY A 17 -11.38 28.53 1.74
N PRO A 18 -10.93 29.60 2.41
CA PRO A 18 -10.27 30.72 1.75
C PRO A 18 -8.90 30.32 1.15
N GLY A 19 -8.59 30.91 -0.01
CA GLY A 19 -7.31 30.68 -0.71
C GLY A 19 -7.22 29.33 -1.41
N GLY A 20 -8.36 28.81 -1.90
CA GLY A 20 -8.42 27.51 -2.56
C GLY A 20 -8.19 26.32 -1.63
N TYR A 21 -8.54 26.48 -0.34
CA TYR A 21 -8.51 25.39 0.64
C TYR A 21 -9.68 24.45 0.37
N VAL A 22 -9.39 23.15 0.31
CA VAL A 22 -10.40 22.10 0.13
C VAL A 22 -10.12 21.00 1.14
N LEU A 23 -10.98 20.83 2.14
CA LEU A 23 -10.94 19.67 3.01
C LEU A 23 -11.77 18.55 2.38
N GLU A 24 -11.10 17.51 1.91
CA GLU A 24 -11.74 16.24 1.57
C GLU A 24 -11.96 15.46 2.87
N ASP A 25 -13.10 15.73 3.49
CA ASP A 25 -13.42 15.25 4.82
C ASP A 25 -13.95 13.82 4.81
N VAL A 26 -13.87 13.19 5.97
CA VAL A 26 -14.43 11.86 6.20
C VAL A 26 -15.85 11.94 6.76
N PRO A 27 -16.72 10.99 6.40
CA PRO A 27 -18.05 10.90 6.99
C PRO A 27 -18.01 10.72 8.51
N HIS A 28 -19.04 11.26 9.16
CA HIS A 28 -19.25 11.15 10.59
C HIS A 28 -20.65 10.60 10.86
N LEU A 29 -20.85 9.84 11.95
CA LEU A 29 -22.15 9.25 12.27
C LEU A 29 -23.28 10.29 12.35
N THR A 30 -22.97 11.50 12.82
CA THR A 30 -23.92 12.63 12.90
C THR A 30 -24.35 13.16 11.54
N ASP A 31 -23.67 12.80 10.45
CA ASP A 31 -24.06 13.21 9.11
C ASP A 31 -25.37 12.52 8.67
N TYR A 32 -25.74 11.40 9.29
CA TYR A 32 -26.93 10.62 8.93
C TYR A 32 -27.71 10.03 10.13
N ILE A 33 -27.24 10.22 11.37
CA ILE A 33 -27.97 9.87 12.59
C ILE A 33 -28.09 11.14 13.45
N PRO A 34 -29.27 11.77 13.55
CA PRO A 34 -29.46 12.97 14.34
C PRO A 34 -29.36 12.68 15.85
N ASP A 35 -29.03 13.72 16.63
CA ASP A 35 -29.11 13.72 18.10
C ASP A 35 -28.32 12.62 18.82
N LEU A 36 -27.20 12.18 18.24
CA LEU A 36 -26.33 11.20 18.88
C LEU A 36 -25.71 11.74 20.19
N PRO A 37 -25.79 10.98 21.30
CA PRO A 37 -25.15 11.37 22.54
C PRO A 37 -23.63 11.39 22.39
N THR A 38 -22.99 12.31 23.12
CA THR A 38 -21.54 12.41 23.22
C THR A 38 -21.10 12.17 24.65
N TYR A 39 -19.92 11.59 24.80
CA TYR A 39 -19.33 11.25 26.09
C TYR A 39 -17.93 11.88 26.20
N PRO A 40 -17.46 12.25 27.40
CA PRO A 40 -16.06 12.62 27.59
C PRO A 40 -15.17 11.43 27.19
N ASN A 41 -14.05 11.71 26.54
CA ASN A 41 -13.13 10.66 26.15
C ASN A 41 -12.42 10.07 27.40
N PRO A 42 -12.44 8.75 27.62
CA PRO A 42 -11.76 8.11 28.76
C PRO A 42 -10.26 8.41 28.87
N LEU A 43 -9.64 8.82 27.77
CA LEU A 43 -8.24 9.25 27.75
C LEU A 43 -7.95 10.48 28.62
N GLN A 44 -8.97 11.26 28.99
CA GLN A 44 -8.81 12.39 29.92
C GLN A 44 -8.21 11.97 31.26
N ASP A 45 -8.56 10.77 31.71
CA ASP A 45 -8.17 10.22 33.00
C ASP A 45 -7.06 9.16 32.86
N ASN A 46 -6.51 8.98 31.66
CA ASN A 46 -5.52 7.92 31.40
C ASN A 46 -4.12 8.36 31.85
N PRO A 47 -3.45 7.63 32.77
CA PRO A 47 -2.14 7.99 33.29
C PRO A 47 -1.07 8.18 32.22
N ALA A 48 -1.13 7.42 31.11
CA ALA A 48 -0.16 7.52 30.02
C ALA A 48 -0.21 8.88 29.29
N TYR A 49 -1.34 9.58 29.38
CA TYR A 49 -1.56 10.89 28.75
C TYR A 49 -1.40 12.07 29.73
N SER A 50 -1.23 11.79 31.04
CA SER A 50 -1.12 12.82 32.09
C SER A 50 0.04 13.82 31.90
N VAL A 51 1.12 13.40 31.22
CA VAL A 51 2.31 14.24 30.94
C VAL A 51 2.21 15.05 29.65
N VAL A 52 1.18 14.81 28.83
CA VAL A 52 1.04 15.42 27.50
C VAL A 52 0.23 16.70 27.58
N LYS A 53 0.87 17.85 27.31
CA LYS A 53 0.24 19.19 27.38
C LYS A 53 -0.97 19.36 26.46
N GLN A 54 -0.96 18.70 25.30
CA GLN A 54 -2.04 18.73 24.30
C GLN A 54 -2.16 17.35 23.64
N TYR A 55 -2.97 16.48 24.22
CA TYR A 55 -3.15 15.10 23.73
C TYR A 55 -4.35 14.94 22.79
N PHE A 56 -5.33 15.84 22.86
CA PHE A 56 -6.45 15.86 21.92
C PHE A 56 -6.13 16.67 20.68
N VAL A 57 -6.50 16.09 19.54
CA VAL A 57 -6.42 16.73 18.24
C VAL A 57 -7.64 17.62 18.07
N HIS A 58 -7.41 18.87 17.67
CA HIS A 58 -8.49 19.81 17.41
C HIS A 58 -9.33 19.34 16.22
N VAL A 59 -10.62 19.64 16.21
CA VAL A 59 -11.50 19.21 15.11
C VAL A 59 -11.01 19.80 13.80
N ASP A 60 -10.64 21.09 13.77
CA ASP A 60 -10.22 21.78 12.55
C ASP A 60 -8.77 21.49 12.12
N ASP A 61 -8.02 20.66 12.84
CA ASP A 61 -6.67 20.27 12.42
C ASP A 61 -6.75 19.49 11.10
N SER A 62 -6.14 20.04 10.06
CA SER A 62 -6.02 19.39 8.75
C SER A 62 -4.57 19.36 8.26
N VAL A 63 -4.27 18.38 7.42
CA VAL A 63 -2.94 18.10 6.88
C VAL A 63 -3.01 18.30 5.37
N PRO A 64 -2.17 19.17 4.78
CA PRO A 64 -2.16 19.37 3.33
C PRO A 64 -1.66 18.11 2.61
N GLN A 65 -2.27 17.80 1.48
CA GLN A 65 -1.79 16.75 0.57
C GLN A 65 -0.47 17.16 -0.10
N LYS A 66 -0.39 18.42 -0.56
CA LYS A 66 0.77 18.99 -1.23
C LYS A 66 1.43 20.02 -0.32
N VAL A 67 2.66 19.74 0.11
CA VAL A 67 3.45 20.65 0.98
C VAL A 67 4.48 21.49 0.23
N VAL A 68 4.82 21.09 -1.00
CA VAL A 68 5.73 21.86 -1.87
C VAL A 68 4.88 22.67 -2.85
N VAL A 69 4.75 23.97 -2.61
CA VAL A 69 3.88 24.88 -3.38
C VAL A 69 4.62 26.17 -3.73
N HIS A 70 4.16 26.88 -4.75
CA HIS A 70 4.59 28.26 -5.04
C HIS A 70 3.79 29.26 -4.21
N LYS A 71 4.31 30.49 -4.10
CA LYS A 71 3.73 31.57 -3.29
C LYS A 71 2.25 31.82 -3.59
N ASP A 72 1.88 31.75 -4.87
CA ASP A 72 0.55 32.10 -5.36
C ASP A 72 -0.30 30.85 -5.71
N ASP A 73 0.21 29.64 -5.41
CA ASP A 73 -0.56 28.41 -5.58
C ASP A 73 -1.75 28.38 -4.61
N PRO A 74 -2.90 27.82 -5.00
CA PRO A 74 -3.98 27.55 -4.06
C PRO A 74 -3.50 26.56 -2.98
N LYS A 75 -4.05 26.69 -1.77
CA LYS A 75 -3.76 25.79 -0.64
C LYS A 75 -4.03 24.31 -0.99
N GLY A 76 -5.03 24.07 -1.82
CA GLY A 76 -5.33 22.76 -2.37
C GLY A 76 -6.02 21.84 -1.37
N ILE A 77 -5.82 20.53 -1.58
CA ILE A 77 -6.51 19.47 -0.83
C ILE A 77 -5.84 19.25 0.52
N HIS A 78 -6.68 19.12 1.55
CA HIS A 78 -6.31 18.77 2.91
C HIS A 78 -7.12 17.55 3.38
N PHE A 79 -6.54 16.81 4.31
CA PHE A 79 -7.19 15.69 5.02
C PHE A 79 -7.25 15.97 6.52
N ARG A 80 -8.30 15.48 7.17
CA ARG A 80 -8.46 15.66 8.62
C ARG A 80 -7.34 14.96 9.38
N ARG A 81 -6.72 15.63 10.35
CA ARG A 81 -5.68 15.03 11.20
C ARG A 81 -6.27 13.93 12.09
N ALA A 82 -5.66 12.76 12.10
CA ALA A 82 -6.07 11.65 12.95
C ALA A 82 -5.61 11.85 14.41
N GLY A 83 -6.36 11.30 15.35
CA GLY A 83 -5.99 11.25 16.77
C GLY A 83 -7.18 11.33 17.72
N ALA A 84 -6.92 11.23 19.01
CA ALA A 84 -7.94 11.30 20.04
C ALA A 84 -8.71 12.64 20.00
N ARG A 85 -10.03 12.58 20.16
CA ARG A 85 -10.91 13.75 20.29
C ARG A 85 -11.37 13.93 21.74
N GLN A 86 -11.70 15.15 22.14
CA GLN A 86 -12.18 15.44 23.51
C GLN A 86 -13.46 14.68 23.85
N LYS A 87 -14.35 14.50 22.86
CA LYS A 87 -15.61 13.78 22.97
C LYS A 87 -15.62 12.56 22.06
N VAL A 88 -16.28 11.50 22.52
CA VAL A 88 -16.51 10.25 21.78
C VAL A 88 -18.01 10.01 21.60
N TYR A 89 -18.39 9.18 20.62
CA TYR A 89 -19.80 8.87 20.28
C TYR A 89 -20.19 7.44 20.66
N PHE A 90 -19.24 6.70 21.24
CA PHE A 90 -19.44 5.37 21.77
C PHE A 90 -19.07 5.34 23.25
N HIS A 91 -19.97 4.83 24.08
CA HIS A 91 -19.67 4.47 25.45
C HIS A 91 -18.97 3.11 25.47
N SER A 92 -17.92 2.96 26.26
CA SER A 92 -17.01 1.81 26.23
C SER A 92 -17.68 0.45 26.43
N ASP A 93 -18.67 0.38 27.32
CA ASP A 93 -19.41 -0.85 27.62
C ASP A 93 -20.37 -1.29 26.50
N ASP A 94 -20.77 -0.32 25.66
CA ASP A 94 -21.67 -0.54 24.53
C ASP A 94 -20.92 -0.94 23.27
N VAL A 95 -19.60 -0.73 23.22
CA VAL A 95 -18.80 -1.08 22.04
C VAL A 95 -18.73 -2.59 21.87
N HIS A 96 -19.09 -3.05 20.68
CA HIS A 96 -18.83 -4.39 20.19
C HIS A 96 -18.07 -4.25 18.87
N ALA A 97 -16.75 -4.43 18.95
CA ALA A 97 -15.86 -4.25 17.82
C ALA A 97 -15.60 -5.58 17.11
N CYS A 98 -15.43 -5.54 15.78
CA CYS A 98 -14.87 -6.65 15.03
C CYS A 98 -13.67 -6.25 14.18
N ILE A 99 -12.74 -7.19 14.00
CA ILE A 99 -11.52 -7.02 13.19
C ILE A 99 -11.50 -8.14 12.14
N VAL A 100 -11.22 -7.79 10.89
CA VAL A 100 -11.07 -8.76 9.81
C VAL A 100 -9.81 -8.49 8.99
N THR A 101 -9.08 -9.55 8.64
CA THR A 101 -7.92 -9.49 7.74
C THR A 101 -8.23 -10.18 6.41
N CYS A 102 -8.03 -9.47 5.30
CA CYS A 102 -8.36 -9.95 3.95
C CYS A 102 -7.17 -9.86 2.98
N GLY A 103 -7.19 -10.71 1.94
CA GLY A 103 -6.19 -10.73 0.87
C GLY A 103 -4.89 -11.43 1.24
N GLY A 104 -3.81 -11.14 0.51
CA GLY A 104 -2.51 -11.78 0.76
C GLY A 104 -1.79 -11.24 2.01
N LEU A 105 -0.89 -12.04 2.57
CA LEU A 105 -0.12 -11.69 3.76
C LEU A 105 0.78 -10.47 3.56
N CYS A 106 1.10 -9.81 4.67
CA CYS A 106 1.91 -8.60 4.76
C CYS A 106 2.54 -8.59 6.16
N PRO A 107 3.84 -8.29 6.31
CA PRO A 107 4.43 -8.04 7.62
C PRO A 107 3.62 -6.96 8.36
N GLY A 108 3.44 -7.11 9.68
CA GLY A 108 2.71 -6.16 10.52
C GLY A 108 1.20 -6.41 10.68
N LEU A 109 0.61 -7.37 9.96
CA LEU A 109 -0.81 -7.75 10.12
C LEU A 109 -1.18 -8.04 11.59
N ASN A 110 -0.43 -8.91 12.25
CA ASN A 110 -0.63 -9.23 13.66
C ASN A 110 -0.39 -8.03 14.58
N THR A 111 0.57 -7.15 14.24
CA THR A 111 0.81 -5.92 15.01
C THR A 111 -0.41 -5.01 14.96
N VAL A 112 -0.99 -4.78 13.77
CA VAL A 112 -2.23 -3.98 13.64
C VAL A 112 -3.37 -4.59 14.46
N VAL A 113 -3.60 -5.92 14.35
CA VAL A 113 -4.64 -6.61 15.13
C VAL A 113 -4.42 -6.42 16.63
N ARG A 114 -3.18 -6.63 17.11
CA ARG A 114 -2.80 -6.45 18.51
C ARG A 114 -3.08 -5.03 18.99
N GLU A 115 -2.65 -4.03 18.24
CA GLU A 115 -2.72 -2.63 18.64
C GLU A 115 -4.15 -2.08 18.61
N ILE A 116 -5.02 -2.59 17.74
CA ILE A 116 -6.46 -2.29 17.81
C ILE A 116 -7.05 -2.87 19.10
N VAL A 117 -6.79 -4.14 19.40
CA VAL A 117 -7.33 -4.81 20.61
C VAL A 117 -6.81 -4.14 21.88
N CYS A 118 -5.50 -3.89 21.97
CA CYS A 118 -4.87 -3.21 23.09
C CYS A 118 -5.34 -1.76 23.20
N GLY A 119 -5.51 -1.05 22.09
CA GLY A 119 -6.00 0.32 22.07
C GLY A 119 -7.44 0.42 22.57
N LEU A 120 -8.33 -0.42 22.04
CA LEU A 120 -9.71 -0.52 22.51
C LEU A 120 -9.77 -0.85 24.02
N HIS A 121 -8.96 -1.81 24.48
CA HIS A 121 -8.99 -2.26 25.86
C HIS A 121 -8.36 -1.27 26.85
N HIS A 122 -7.11 -0.87 26.63
CA HIS A 122 -6.34 -0.07 27.59
C HIS A 122 -6.63 1.43 27.51
N MET A 123 -6.92 1.96 26.31
CA MET A 123 -7.20 3.40 26.15
C MET A 123 -8.68 3.72 26.37
N TYR A 124 -9.56 2.81 25.94
CA TYR A 124 -11.01 3.06 25.93
C TYR A 124 -11.80 2.12 26.83
N GLY A 125 -11.21 1.12 27.49
CA GLY A 125 -11.96 0.22 28.38
C GLY A 125 -12.91 -0.75 27.68
N VAL A 126 -12.83 -0.89 26.35
CA VAL A 126 -13.69 -1.77 25.56
C VAL A 126 -13.29 -3.23 25.80
N LYS A 127 -14.28 -4.07 26.12
CA LYS A 127 -14.07 -5.49 26.45
C LYS A 127 -14.51 -6.46 25.36
N LYS A 128 -15.49 -6.08 24.51
CA LYS A 128 -16.07 -6.96 23.51
C LYS A 128 -15.41 -6.73 22.14
N VAL A 129 -14.39 -7.53 21.83
CA VAL A 129 -13.71 -7.50 20.53
C VAL A 129 -13.71 -8.90 19.90
N LEU A 130 -14.17 -8.98 18.65
CA LEU A 130 -14.20 -10.21 17.86
C LEU A 130 -13.23 -10.13 16.68
N GLY A 131 -12.56 -11.22 16.39
CA GLY A 131 -11.88 -11.46 15.13
C GLY A 131 -12.79 -12.26 14.19
N ILE A 132 -12.93 -11.81 12.96
CA ILE A 132 -13.63 -12.55 11.89
C ILE A 132 -12.61 -13.46 11.20
N ASP A 133 -12.85 -14.76 11.24
CA ASP A 133 -11.90 -15.75 10.73
C ASP A 133 -12.02 -15.92 9.21
N GLY A 134 -10.88 -15.94 8.51
CA GLY A 134 -10.84 -16.27 7.08
C GLY A 134 -11.40 -15.18 6.16
N GLY A 135 -11.15 -13.91 6.47
CA GLY A 135 -11.53 -12.76 5.62
C GLY A 135 -13.05 -12.52 5.54
N TYR A 136 -13.52 -11.93 4.43
CA TYR A 136 -14.94 -11.55 4.30
C TYR A 136 -15.92 -12.72 4.41
N LYS A 137 -15.51 -13.94 4.01
CA LYS A 137 -16.34 -15.14 4.15
C LYS A 137 -16.68 -15.45 5.61
N GLY A 138 -15.81 -15.05 6.55
CA GLY A 138 -15.99 -15.31 7.97
C GLY A 138 -17.25 -14.69 8.57
N PHE A 139 -17.74 -13.56 8.01
CA PHE A 139 -18.95 -12.91 8.50
C PHE A 139 -20.16 -13.85 8.46
N TYR A 140 -20.35 -14.57 7.34
CA TYR A 140 -21.50 -15.45 7.14
C TYR A 140 -21.18 -16.95 7.28
N ALA A 141 -19.92 -17.33 7.46
CA ALA A 141 -19.51 -18.69 7.82
C ALA A 141 -19.57 -18.99 9.33
N LYS A 142 -19.96 -17.99 10.15
CA LYS A 142 -20.06 -18.05 11.63
C LYS A 142 -18.75 -18.33 12.39
N ASN A 143 -17.59 -18.24 11.75
CA ASN A 143 -16.29 -18.41 12.43
C ASN A 143 -15.81 -17.08 13.03
N THR A 144 -15.84 -16.97 14.35
CA THR A 144 -15.31 -15.80 15.08
C THR A 144 -14.43 -16.21 16.24
N VAL A 145 -13.40 -15.41 16.50
CA VAL A 145 -12.44 -15.60 17.59
C VAL A 145 -12.60 -14.46 18.58
N TYR A 146 -12.67 -14.75 19.88
CA TYR A 146 -12.68 -13.69 20.89
C TYR A 146 -11.27 -13.11 21.07
N LEU A 147 -11.14 -11.78 21.02
CA LEU A 147 -9.87 -11.08 21.12
C LEU A 147 -9.81 -10.27 22.41
N ASN A 148 -8.72 -10.44 23.15
CA ASN A 148 -8.40 -9.68 24.35
C ASN A 148 -6.87 -9.52 24.46
N PRO A 149 -6.35 -8.62 25.32
CA PRO A 149 -4.90 -8.39 25.43
C PRO A 149 -4.06 -9.65 25.66
N LYS A 150 -4.60 -10.63 26.40
CA LYS A 150 -3.91 -11.90 26.67
C LYS A 150 -3.80 -12.75 25.39
N VAL A 151 -4.86 -12.81 24.57
CA VAL A 151 -4.86 -13.53 23.29
C VAL A 151 -3.90 -12.90 22.29
N VAL A 152 -3.78 -11.57 22.27
CA VAL A 152 -2.95 -10.85 21.30
C VAL A 152 -1.53 -10.50 21.80
N ASN A 153 -1.14 -10.92 23.00
CA ASN A 153 0.06 -10.41 23.67
C ASN A 153 1.33 -10.50 22.80
N ASP A 154 1.57 -11.67 22.19
CA ASP A 154 2.81 -11.98 21.47
C ASP A 154 2.64 -12.13 19.95
N ILE A 155 1.45 -11.85 19.42
CA ILE A 155 1.18 -12.11 18.00
C ILE A 155 2.01 -11.21 17.07
N HIS A 156 2.39 -10.02 17.53
CA HIS A 156 3.26 -9.07 16.80
C HIS A 156 4.66 -9.64 16.51
N LYS A 157 5.11 -10.66 17.26
CA LYS A 157 6.40 -11.35 17.03
C LYS A 157 6.33 -12.37 15.90
N ARG A 158 5.13 -12.63 15.36
CA ARG A 158 4.87 -13.65 14.34
C ARG A 158 4.41 -12.96 13.06
N GLY A 159 4.91 -13.41 11.92
CA GLY A 159 4.33 -13.03 10.64
C GLY A 159 2.95 -13.66 10.40
N GLY A 160 2.33 -13.28 9.29
CA GLY A 160 0.97 -13.70 8.95
C GLY A 160 -0.11 -13.01 9.80
N THR A 161 -1.25 -13.68 9.98
CA THR A 161 -2.39 -13.19 10.78
C THR A 161 -3.00 -14.34 11.59
N ILE A 162 -3.29 -14.11 12.87
CA ILE A 162 -3.99 -15.09 13.72
C ILE A 162 -5.46 -15.29 13.34
N LEU A 163 -6.03 -14.38 12.55
CA LEU A 163 -7.44 -14.43 12.12
C LEU A 163 -7.63 -15.22 10.82
N GLY A 164 -6.55 -15.76 10.25
CA GLY A 164 -6.58 -16.25 8.87
C GLY A 164 -6.88 -15.14 7.86
N THR A 165 -6.85 -15.46 6.59
CA THR A 165 -7.20 -14.52 5.52
C THR A 165 -7.70 -15.27 4.30
N SER A 166 -8.52 -14.62 3.47
CA SER A 166 -8.99 -15.17 2.21
C SER A 166 -8.95 -14.14 1.10
N ARG A 167 -8.94 -14.63 -0.15
CA ARG A 167 -9.29 -13.85 -1.34
C ARG A 167 -10.77 -14.06 -1.67
N GLY A 168 -11.42 -13.02 -2.20
CA GLY A 168 -12.83 -13.03 -2.57
C GLY A 168 -13.80 -13.19 -1.39
N GLY A 169 -15.03 -13.60 -1.69
CA GLY A 169 -16.08 -13.85 -0.68
C GLY A 169 -16.73 -12.60 -0.10
N HIS A 170 -16.64 -11.48 -0.81
CA HIS A 170 -17.36 -10.28 -0.46
C HIS A 170 -18.83 -10.40 -0.88
N ASP A 171 -19.74 -10.24 0.07
CA ASP A 171 -21.18 -10.18 -0.14
C ASP A 171 -21.73 -9.12 0.83
N THR A 172 -21.96 -7.91 0.31
CA THR A 172 -22.28 -6.73 1.11
C THR A 172 -23.47 -6.98 2.03
N SER A 173 -24.56 -7.54 1.49
CA SER A 173 -25.77 -7.80 2.26
C SER A 173 -25.51 -8.78 3.39
N LYS A 174 -24.89 -9.93 3.12
CA LYS A 174 -24.59 -10.92 4.16
C LYS A 174 -23.63 -10.40 5.23
N ILE A 175 -22.66 -9.57 4.84
CA ILE A 175 -21.72 -8.96 5.78
C ILE A 175 -22.45 -7.98 6.69
N VAL A 176 -23.27 -7.08 6.14
CA VAL A 176 -24.01 -6.09 6.94
C VAL A 176 -25.10 -6.75 7.80
N ASP A 177 -25.76 -7.79 7.30
CA ASP A 177 -26.68 -8.62 8.09
C ASP A 177 -25.95 -9.24 9.29
N SER A 178 -24.77 -9.85 9.08
CA SER A 178 -23.98 -10.38 10.20
C SER A 178 -23.50 -9.30 11.18
N ILE A 179 -23.21 -8.08 10.72
CA ILE A 179 -22.82 -6.97 11.59
C ILE A 179 -24.01 -6.60 12.50
N GLN A 180 -25.19 -6.48 11.90
CA GLN A 180 -26.43 -6.14 12.59
C GLN A 180 -26.87 -7.23 13.57
N ASP A 181 -26.92 -8.49 13.13
CA ASP A 181 -27.36 -9.64 13.95
C ASP A 181 -26.49 -9.85 15.19
N ARG A 182 -25.20 -9.52 15.10
CA ARG A 182 -24.24 -9.64 16.20
C ARG A 182 -24.17 -8.38 17.08
N GLY A 183 -24.89 -7.32 16.72
CA GLY A 183 -24.82 -6.03 17.39
C GLY A 183 -23.43 -5.39 17.33
N ILE A 184 -22.67 -5.64 16.26
CA ILE A 184 -21.35 -5.05 16.04
C ILE A 184 -21.54 -3.57 15.66
N ASN A 185 -20.83 -2.68 16.35
CA ASN A 185 -20.93 -1.24 16.12
C ASN A 185 -19.58 -0.57 15.78
N GLN A 186 -18.50 -1.34 15.72
CA GLN A 186 -17.22 -0.91 15.15
C GLN A 186 -16.61 -2.03 14.31
N VAL A 187 -16.20 -1.70 13.08
CA VAL A 187 -15.68 -2.66 12.11
C VAL A 187 -14.33 -2.18 11.60
N TYR A 188 -13.29 -2.94 11.88
CA TYR A 188 -11.92 -2.67 11.44
C TYR A 188 -11.53 -3.64 10.32
N ILE A 189 -11.33 -3.10 9.12
CA ILE A 189 -11.13 -3.87 7.90
C ILE A 189 -9.69 -3.70 7.40
N ILE A 190 -8.88 -4.74 7.56
CA ILE A 190 -7.45 -4.73 7.21
C ILE A 190 -7.26 -5.48 5.89
N GLY A 191 -6.86 -4.78 4.83
CA GLY A 191 -6.70 -5.43 3.52
C GLY A 191 -6.27 -4.48 2.40
N GLY A 192 -5.96 -5.05 1.23
CA GLY A 192 -5.51 -4.29 0.04
C GLY A 192 -6.66 -3.62 -0.71
N ASP A 193 -6.41 -3.13 -1.93
CA ASP A 193 -7.38 -2.36 -2.76
C ASP A 193 -8.77 -3.02 -2.83
N GLY A 194 -8.87 -4.28 -3.28
CA GLY A 194 -10.15 -4.97 -3.35
C GLY A 194 -10.87 -5.12 -1.99
N THR A 195 -10.11 -5.16 -0.90
CA THR A 195 -10.71 -5.13 0.45
C THR A 195 -11.25 -3.75 0.79
N GLN A 196 -10.51 -2.68 0.50
CA GLN A 196 -10.95 -1.31 0.76
C GLN A 196 -12.15 -0.91 -0.12
N ARG A 197 -12.24 -1.42 -1.36
CA ARG A 197 -13.46 -1.32 -2.18
C ARG A 197 -14.65 -1.98 -1.50
N GLY A 198 -14.46 -3.19 -0.97
CA GLY A 198 -15.48 -3.86 -0.16
C GLY A 198 -15.85 -3.09 1.11
N ALA A 199 -14.89 -2.46 1.78
CA ALA A 199 -15.12 -1.62 2.95
C ALA A 199 -16.00 -0.41 2.63
N ALA A 200 -15.77 0.23 1.48
CA ALA A 200 -16.61 1.31 0.97
C ALA A 200 -18.06 0.85 0.76
N LEU A 201 -18.26 -0.31 0.13
CA LEU A 201 -19.61 -0.87 -0.09
C LEU A 201 -20.31 -1.23 1.23
N ILE A 202 -19.57 -1.79 2.20
CA ILE A 202 -20.09 -2.08 3.55
C ILE A 202 -20.53 -0.79 4.26
N PHE A 203 -19.70 0.25 4.18
CA PHE A 203 -20.03 1.56 4.74
C PHE A 203 -21.29 2.17 4.10
N GLU A 204 -21.40 2.15 2.78
CA GLU A 204 -22.59 2.69 2.09
C GLU A 204 -23.86 1.95 2.49
N GLU A 205 -23.81 0.63 2.61
CA GLU A 205 -24.96 -0.17 3.03
C GLU A 205 -25.34 0.08 4.50
N ILE A 206 -24.35 0.21 5.40
CA ILE A 206 -24.56 0.60 6.80
C ILE A 206 -25.25 1.97 6.88
N ARG A 207 -24.77 2.93 6.09
CA ARG A 207 -25.32 4.28 6.03
C ARG A 207 -26.74 4.27 5.47
N ARG A 208 -27.00 3.52 4.40
CA ARG A 208 -28.34 3.34 3.82
C ARG A 208 -29.34 2.76 4.83
N ARG A 209 -28.88 1.84 5.69
CA ARG A 209 -29.69 1.26 6.78
C ARG A 209 -29.78 2.12 8.04
N GLY A 210 -29.07 3.26 8.10
CA GLY A 210 -29.07 4.15 9.27
C GLY A 210 -28.45 3.52 10.53
N LEU A 211 -27.53 2.57 10.37
CA LEU A 211 -26.96 1.85 11.51
C LEU A 211 -25.86 2.69 12.19
N LYS A 212 -25.85 2.69 13.53
CA LYS A 212 -24.79 3.30 14.35
C LYS A 212 -23.55 2.41 14.37
N VAL A 213 -22.87 2.28 13.22
CA VAL A 213 -21.68 1.46 13.04
C VAL A 213 -20.56 2.30 12.42
N SER A 214 -19.40 2.33 13.08
CA SER A 214 -18.18 2.91 12.51
C SER A 214 -17.43 1.88 11.67
N VAL A 215 -17.12 2.22 10.42
CA VAL A 215 -16.30 1.40 9.51
C VAL A 215 -14.96 2.10 9.29
N ALA A 216 -13.88 1.46 9.75
CA ALA A 216 -12.51 1.94 9.61
C ALA A 216 -11.69 0.94 8.77
N GLY A 217 -11.14 1.42 7.66
CA GLY A 217 -10.20 0.66 6.84
C GLY A 217 -8.75 0.88 7.24
N ILE A 218 -7.95 -0.18 7.16
CA ILE A 218 -6.51 -0.12 7.35
C ILE A 218 -5.86 -0.74 6.12
N PRO A 219 -5.19 0.07 5.29
CA PRO A 219 -4.94 -0.30 3.92
C PRO A 219 -3.61 -1.08 3.87
N LYS A 220 -3.69 -2.34 3.43
CA LYS A 220 -2.61 -3.34 3.51
C LYS A 220 -2.09 -3.68 2.14
N THR A 221 -0.91 -3.19 1.82
CA THR A 221 -0.12 -3.58 0.64
C THR A 221 1.36 -3.55 1.03
N ILE A 222 2.15 -4.48 0.51
CA ILE A 222 3.61 -4.34 0.57
C ILE A 222 4.13 -3.55 -0.64
N ASP A 223 3.32 -3.35 -1.69
CA ASP A 223 3.78 -2.77 -2.96
C ASP A 223 3.85 -1.23 -2.90
N ASN A 224 3.51 -0.63 -1.76
CA ASN A 224 3.40 0.81 -1.52
C ASN A 224 2.61 1.57 -2.60
N ASP A 225 1.55 0.95 -3.11
CA ASP A 225 0.76 1.42 -4.25
C ASP A 225 -0.54 2.13 -3.86
N ILE A 226 -0.67 2.54 -2.60
CA ILE A 226 -1.90 3.17 -2.08
C ILE A 226 -1.81 4.68 -2.31
N PRO A 227 -2.83 5.30 -2.94
CA PRO A 227 -2.83 6.73 -3.19
C PRO A 227 -2.92 7.52 -1.87
N VAL A 228 -2.52 8.79 -1.93
CA VAL A 228 -2.55 9.77 -0.82
C VAL A 228 -1.55 9.49 0.30
N ILE A 229 -1.36 8.23 0.70
CA ILE A 229 -0.48 7.90 1.83
C ILE A 229 1.00 7.90 1.41
N ASP A 230 1.86 8.33 2.32
CA ASP A 230 3.31 8.36 2.12
C ASP A 230 3.91 6.95 2.01
N LYS A 231 3.38 6.02 2.83
CA LYS A 231 3.87 4.66 2.95
C LYS A 231 2.79 3.70 3.44
N SER A 232 2.75 2.46 2.92
CA SER A 232 1.96 1.36 3.48
C SER A 232 2.77 0.52 4.48
N PHE A 233 2.11 -0.03 5.50
CA PHE A 233 2.80 -0.85 6.49
C PHE A 233 3.27 -2.18 5.87
N GLY A 234 4.42 -2.66 6.31
CA GLY A 234 5.08 -3.85 5.77
C GLY A 234 5.99 -3.56 4.57
N PHE A 235 5.99 -2.33 4.03
CA PHE A 235 6.86 -1.94 2.93
C PHE A 235 8.34 -1.93 3.33
N ASP A 236 8.69 -1.31 4.46
CA ASP A 236 10.09 -1.24 4.91
C ASP A 236 10.63 -2.65 5.19
N THR A 237 9.83 -3.48 5.85
CA THR A 237 10.17 -4.89 6.09
C THR A 237 10.34 -5.64 4.77
N ALA A 238 9.47 -5.39 3.79
CA ALA A 238 9.58 -6.04 2.50
C ALA A 238 10.86 -5.65 1.74
N VAL A 239 11.25 -4.38 1.81
CA VAL A 239 12.52 -3.89 1.25
C VAL A 239 13.71 -4.54 1.96
N GLU A 240 13.70 -4.60 3.29
CA GLU A 240 14.77 -5.23 4.08
C GLU A 240 14.95 -6.71 3.75
N GLU A 241 13.86 -7.49 3.67
CA GLU A 241 13.94 -8.91 3.30
C GLU A 241 14.32 -9.10 1.81
N ALA A 242 13.90 -8.20 0.92
CA ALA A 242 14.34 -8.21 -0.47
C ALA A 242 15.86 -8.00 -0.58
N GLN A 243 16.44 -7.10 0.23
CA GLN A 243 17.88 -6.90 0.28
C GLN A 243 18.63 -8.17 0.70
N ARG A 244 18.10 -8.96 1.65
CA ARG A 244 18.76 -10.23 2.03
C ARG A 244 18.87 -11.20 0.84
N ALA A 245 17.85 -11.25 -0.01
CA ALA A 245 17.89 -12.05 -1.23
C ALA A 245 18.86 -11.47 -2.28
N ILE A 246 18.91 -10.15 -2.43
CA ILE A 246 19.86 -9.46 -3.31
C ILE A 246 21.30 -9.73 -2.86
N ASN A 247 21.61 -9.58 -1.58
CA ASN A 247 22.95 -9.81 -1.04
C ASN A 247 23.38 -11.27 -1.26
N ALA A 248 22.48 -12.23 -1.09
CA ALA A 248 22.76 -13.64 -1.40
C ALA A 248 23.05 -13.85 -2.89
N ALA A 249 22.26 -13.23 -3.78
CA ALA A 249 22.49 -13.28 -5.22
C ALA A 249 23.82 -12.64 -5.62
N HIS A 250 24.20 -11.53 -4.97
CA HIS A 250 25.45 -10.84 -5.22
C HIS A 250 26.65 -11.71 -4.85
N VAL A 251 26.70 -12.25 -3.62
CA VAL A 251 27.76 -13.16 -3.17
C VAL A 251 27.88 -14.39 -4.09
N GLU A 252 26.76 -14.99 -4.47
CA GLU A 252 26.74 -16.11 -5.42
C GLU A 252 27.25 -15.72 -6.81
N SER A 253 26.92 -14.51 -7.28
CA SER A 253 27.36 -14.01 -8.59
C SER A 253 28.85 -13.68 -8.62
N GLU A 254 29.40 -13.11 -7.55
CA GLU A 254 30.83 -12.78 -7.45
C GLU A 254 31.69 -14.05 -7.34
N SER A 255 31.12 -15.16 -6.87
CA SER A 255 31.86 -16.41 -6.61
C SER A 255 32.23 -17.21 -7.87
N PHE A 256 31.68 -16.88 -9.05
CA PHE A 256 31.91 -17.61 -10.29
C PHE A 256 32.05 -16.66 -11.48
N GLU A 257 32.97 -16.96 -12.40
CA GLU A 257 33.10 -16.22 -13.67
C GLU A 257 31.81 -16.27 -14.49
N ASN A 258 31.48 -15.13 -15.11
CA ASN A 258 30.31 -14.91 -15.95
C ASN A 258 28.99 -15.31 -15.26
N CYS A 259 28.88 -15.04 -13.96
CA CYS A 259 27.71 -15.44 -13.17
C CYS A 259 26.70 -14.31 -12.98
N ILE A 260 25.42 -14.65 -13.16
CA ILE A 260 24.28 -13.75 -13.04
C ILE A 260 23.45 -14.17 -11.83
N GLY A 261 23.34 -13.27 -10.85
CA GLY A 261 22.38 -13.37 -9.75
C GLY A 261 21.05 -12.72 -10.13
N LEU A 262 20.02 -13.52 -10.42
CA LEU A 262 18.69 -13.02 -10.75
C LEU A 262 17.75 -13.15 -9.54
N VAL A 263 17.22 -12.02 -9.08
CA VAL A 263 16.26 -11.96 -7.96
C VAL A 263 14.91 -11.47 -8.46
N LYS A 264 13.87 -12.31 -8.35
CA LYS A 264 12.49 -11.86 -8.60
C LYS A 264 11.91 -11.28 -7.33
N LEU A 265 11.38 -10.05 -7.40
CA LEU A 265 10.70 -9.40 -6.29
C LEU A 265 9.21 -9.21 -6.56
N MET A 266 8.49 -8.92 -5.49
CA MET A 266 7.09 -8.53 -5.57
C MET A 266 6.93 -7.17 -6.23
N GLY A 267 5.78 -6.97 -6.87
CA GLY A 267 5.50 -5.78 -7.67
C GLY A 267 4.63 -6.10 -8.88
N ARG A 268 3.37 -6.48 -8.63
CA ARG A 268 2.42 -6.89 -9.69
C ARG A 268 2.11 -5.75 -10.66
N TYR A 269 1.87 -4.55 -10.12
CA TYR A 269 1.47 -3.37 -10.91
C TYR A 269 2.40 -2.18 -10.68
N SER A 270 3.21 -2.22 -9.63
CA SER A 270 4.16 -1.18 -9.27
C SER A 270 5.52 -1.75 -8.86
N GLY A 271 6.58 -1.05 -9.23
CA GLY A 271 7.97 -1.46 -9.00
C GLY A 271 8.61 -0.94 -7.71
N PHE A 272 7.86 -0.44 -6.73
CA PHE A 272 8.43 0.28 -5.58
C PHE A 272 9.39 -0.58 -4.75
N ILE A 273 9.05 -1.85 -4.46
CA ILE A 273 9.94 -2.74 -3.71
C ILE A 273 11.25 -2.93 -4.47
N ALA A 274 11.19 -3.26 -5.77
CA ALA A 274 12.37 -3.45 -6.60
C ALA A 274 13.23 -2.18 -6.68
N MET A 275 12.62 -1.02 -6.87
CA MET A 275 13.31 0.27 -6.92
C MET A 275 14.01 0.59 -5.59
N TYR A 276 13.30 0.47 -4.45
CA TYR A 276 13.87 0.79 -3.14
C TYR A 276 14.92 -0.23 -2.69
N ALA A 277 14.70 -1.52 -2.92
CA ALA A 277 15.67 -2.57 -2.60
C ALA A 277 16.97 -2.41 -3.41
N THR A 278 16.85 -2.08 -4.70
CA THR A 278 17.99 -1.76 -5.56
C THR A 278 18.78 -0.55 -5.05
N LEU A 279 18.08 0.57 -4.77
CA LEU A 279 18.71 1.78 -4.24
C LEU A 279 19.39 1.55 -2.89
N ALA A 280 18.82 0.69 -2.06
CA ALA A 280 19.31 0.43 -0.72
C ALA A 280 20.48 -0.57 -0.70
N SER A 281 20.50 -1.60 -1.57
CA SER A 281 21.61 -2.57 -1.65
C SER A 281 22.84 -1.97 -2.33
N ARG A 282 22.66 -1.24 -3.44
CA ARG A 282 23.76 -0.74 -4.31
C ARG A 282 24.59 -1.81 -5.03
N ASP A 283 24.26 -3.10 -4.86
CA ASP A 283 24.92 -4.23 -5.54
C ASP A 283 24.18 -4.70 -6.80
N VAL A 284 23.08 -4.03 -7.14
CA VAL A 284 22.23 -4.38 -8.29
C VAL A 284 22.68 -3.62 -9.52
N ASP A 285 22.97 -4.35 -10.61
CA ASP A 285 23.36 -3.76 -11.89
C ASP A 285 22.16 -3.46 -12.80
N CYS A 286 21.07 -4.22 -12.65
CA CYS A 286 19.87 -4.03 -13.46
C CYS A 286 18.59 -4.24 -12.64
N CYS A 287 17.72 -3.25 -12.62
CA CYS A 287 16.40 -3.29 -12.02
C CYS A 287 15.33 -3.12 -13.10
N LEU A 288 14.47 -4.13 -13.23
CA LEU A 288 13.37 -4.19 -14.18
C LEU A 288 12.03 -4.12 -13.44
N ILE A 289 11.19 -3.15 -13.81
CA ILE A 289 9.91 -2.86 -13.14
C ILE A 289 8.74 -2.81 -14.15
N PRO A 290 7.48 -3.01 -13.72
CA PRO A 290 6.31 -2.97 -14.62
C PRO A 290 6.14 -1.64 -15.36
N GLU A 291 6.61 -0.55 -14.77
CA GLU A 291 6.46 0.80 -15.32
C GLU A 291 7.51 1.16 -16.37
N SER A 292 8.61 0.41 -16.46
CA SER A 292 9.73 0.68 -17.37
C SER A 292 9.81 -0.43 -18.42
N PRO A 293 9.27 -0.21 -19.64
CA PRO A 293 9.38 -1.17 -20.73
C PRO A 293 10.83 -1.45 -21.09
N PHE A 294 11.11 -2.67 -21.52
CA PHE A 294 12.41 -3.08 -22.01
C PHE A 294 12.27 -4.09 -23.16
N TYR A 295 13.35 -4.33 -23.88
CA TYR A 295 13.41 -5.33 -24.94
C TYR A 295 14.69 -6.15 -24.82
N LEU A 296 14.64 -7.40 -25.30
CA LEU A 296 15.72 -8.36 -25.07
C LEU A 296 16.86 -8.20 -26.08
N GLU A 297 16.53 -8.18 -27.38
CA GLU A 297 17.49 -8.26 -28.49
C GLU A 297 17.64 -6.96 -29.27
N GLY A 298 18.82 -6.76 -29.87
CA GLY A 298 19.14 -5.60 -30.72
C GLY A 298 19.88 -4.48 -29.96
N PRO A 299 20.35 -3.45 -30.68
CA PRO A 299 21.16 -2.37 -30.10
C PRO A 299 20.47 -1.71 -28.90
N GLY A 300 21.14 -1.64 -27.75
CA GLY A 300 20.62 -1.10 -26.48
C GLY A 300 19.65 -2.03 -25.73
N GLY A 301 19.51 -3.28 -26.19
CA GLY A 301 18.67 -4.30 -25.55
C GLY A 301 19.30 -4.88 -24.29
N LEU A 302 18.49 -5.59 -23.52
CA LEU A 302 18.90 -6.20 -22.25
C LEU A 302 20.07 -7.19 -22.43
N PHE A 303 20.06 -8.02 -23.48
CA PHE A 303 21.13 -9.00 -23.69
C PHE A 303 22.48 -8.37 -23.99
N GLU A 304 22.51 -7.29 -24.79
CA GLU A 304 23.74 -6.55 -25.06
C GLU A 304 24.28 -5.90 -23.79
N TYR A 305 23.40 -5.36 -22.93
CA TYR A 305 23.80 -4.81 -21.64
C TYR A 305 24.39 -5.87 -20.70
N ILE A 306 23.78 -7.06 -20.63
CA ILE A 306 24.30 -8.18 -19.85
C ILE A 306 25.67 -8.61 -20.39
N GLU A 307 25.81 -8.75 -21.72
CA GLU A 307 27.08 -9.15 -22.35
C GLU A 307 28.20 -8.14 -22.04
N LYS A 308 27.90 -6.85 -22.14
CA LYS A 308 28.84 -5.79 -21.79
C LYS A 308 29.26 -5.89 -20.32
N ARG A 309 28.29 -6.01 -19.40
CA ARG A 309 28.57 -6.08 -17.96
C ARG A 309 29.43 -7.28 -17.60
N LEU A 310 29.10 -8.46 -18.12
CA LEU A 310 29.89 -9.67 -17.86
C LEU A 310 31.33 -9.58 -18.38
N LYS A 311 31.57 -8.87 -19.50
CA LYS A 311 32.93 -8.64 -20.00
C LYS A 311 33.73 -7.62 -19.17
N GLU A 312 33.04 -6.68 -18.53
CA GLU A 312 33.66 -5.63 -17.72
C GLU A 312 33.93 -6.08 -16.28
N ASP A 313 32.94 -6.73 -15.65
CA ASP A 313 32.92 -7.01 -14.21
C ASP A 313 32.87 -8.51 -13.87
N GLU A 314 32.79 -9.41 -14.86
CA GLU A 314 32.71 -10.89 -14.72
C GLU A 314 31.49 -11.44 -13.97
N HIS A 315 30.64 -10.58 -13.40
CA HIS A 315 29.40 -10.95 -12.73
C HIS A 315 28.33 -9.88 -12.91
N MET A 316 27.08 -10.20 -12.58
CA MET A 316 25.97 -9.26 -12.64
C MET A 316 24.83 -9.64 -11.70
N VAL A 317 24.21 -8.65 -11.07
CA VAL A 317 22.96 -8.82 -10.30
C VAL A 317 21.79 -8.14 -11.00
N ILE A 318 20.72 -8.91 -11.24
CA ILE A 318 19.48 -8.44 -11.87
C ILE A 318 18.34 -8.60 -10.88
N VAL A 319 17.62 -7.51 -10.61
CA VAL A 319 16.37 -7.50 -9.87
C VAL A 319 15.22 -7.31 -10.86
N ILE A 320 14.20 -8.18 -10.78
CA ILE A 320 13.02 -8.09 -11.63
C ILE A 320 11.74 -8.17 -10.79
N ALA A 321 10.88 -7.16 -10.89
CA ALA A 321 9.55 -7.23 -10.28
C ALA A 321 8.65 -8.19 -11.07
N GLU A 322 7.78 -8.94 -10.38
CA GLU A 322 6.93 -9.96 -10.99
C GLU A 322 6.05 -9.47 -12.15
N GLY A 323 5.66 -8.19 -12.13
CA GLY A 323 4.86 -7.57 -13.19
C GLY A 323 5.65 -7.02 -14.38
N ALA A 324 6.98 -7.02 -14.33
CA ALA A 324 7.82 -6.53 -15.43
C ALA A 324 7.74 -7.47 -16.64
N GLY A 325 7.77 -6.93 -17.86
CA GLY A 325 7.90 -7.71 -19.10
C GLY A 325 6.74 -8.66 -19.42
N GLN A 326 5.60 -8.57 -18.72
CA GLN A 326 4.45 -9.47 -18.93
C GLN A 326 3.92 -9.43 -20.39
N GLU A 327 4.07 -8.30 -21.08
CA GLU A 327 3.79 -8.13 -22.50
C GLU A 327 4.67 -9.03 -23.39
N LEU A 328 5.91 -9.30 -22.99
CA LEU A 328 6.85 -10.15 -23.72
C LEU A 328 6.51 -11.65 -23.56
N LEU A 329 5.88 -12.03 -22.43
CA LEU A 329 5.42 -13.40 -22.17
C LEU A 329 4.06 -13.70 -22.81
N SER A 330 3.24 -12.67 -23.04
CA SER A 330 1.81 -12.81 -23.38
C SER A 330 1.51 -13.29 -24.81
N GLN A 331 2.52 -13.60 -25.63
CA GLN A 331 2.31 -14.06 -27.00
C GLN A 331 1.78 -15.50 -27.11
N SER A 332 1.65 -16.27 -26.02
CA SER A 332 1.43 -17.72 -26.11
C SER A 332 0.34 -18.38 -25.23
N ILE A 333 -0.31 -17.74 -24.24
CA ILE A 333 -1.25 -18.45 -23.32
C ILE A 333 -2.45 -17.58 -22.88
N GLN A 334 -3.63 -18.21 -22.74
CA GLN A 334 -4.90 -17.64 -22.29
C GLN A 334 -4.84 -17.18 -20.81
N SER A 335 -5.21 -15.91 -20.53
CA SER A 335 -5.16 -15.31 -19.19
C SER A 335 -6.19 -15.94 -18.23
N THR A 336 -5.73 -16.47 -17.11
CA THR A 336 -6.57 -16.96 -15.99
C THR A 336 -6.68 -15.91 -14.87
N THR A 337 -7.69 -16.00 -14.00
CA THR A 337 -7.93 -15.06 -12.88
C THR A 337 -8.01 -15.77 -11.53
N ASP A 338 -7.67 -15.05 -10.45
CA ASP A 338 -7.85 -15.53 -9.07
C ASP A 338 -9.29 -15.36 -8.57
N ALA A 339 -9.60 -15.89 -7.38
CA ALA A 339 -10.93 -15.80 -6.76
C ALA A 339 -11.38 -14.36 -6.42
N SER A 340 -10.48 -13.38 -6.51
CA SER A 340 -10.75 -11.95 -6.36
C SER A 340 -10.89 -11.24 -7.72
N GLY A 341 -10.77 -11.95 -8.84
CA GLY A 341 -10.85 -11.40 -10.20
C GLY A 341 -9.53 -10.83 -10.73
N ASN A 342 -8.40 -10.97 -10.02
CA ASN A 342 -7.10 -10.47 -10.49
C ASN A 342 -6.51 -11.43 -11.53
N LYS A 343 -5.89 -10.89 -12.59
CA LYS A 343 -5.14 -11.70 -13.57
C LYS A 343 -3.97 -12.43 -12.89
N LEU A 344 -3.80 -13.71 -13.19
CA LEU A 344 -2.62 -14.46 -12.79
C LEU A 344 -1.46 -14.10 -13.71
N LEU A 345 -0.34 -13.66 -13.12
CA LEU A 345 0.88 -13.34 -13.85
C LEU A 345 1.66 -14.61 -14.14
N GLN A 346 2.37 -14.63 -15.26
CA GLN A 346 3.35 -15.68 -15.55
C GLN A 346 4.64 -15.42 -14.77
N ASP A 347 5.41 -16.49 -14.50
CA ASP A 347 6.69 -16.36 -13.79
C ASP A 347 7.76 -15.74 -14.70
N VAL A 348 7.87 -14.41 -14.63
CA VAL A 348 8.86 -13.64 -15.37
C VAL A 348 10.30 -14.03 -15.01
N GLY A 349 10.55 -14.45 -13.76
CA GLY A 349 11.88 -14.81 -13.28
C GLY A 349 12.41 -16.08 -13.97
N LEU A 350 11.56 -17.10 -14.08
CA LEU A 350 11.89 -18.31 -14.83
C LEU A 350 12.03 -18.04 -16.33
N TRP A 351 11.10 -17.26 -16.90
CA TRP A 351 11.13 -16.91 -18.32
C TRP A 351 12.40 -16.16 -18.72
N ILE A 352 12.77 -15.12 -17.96
CA ILE A 352 13.96 -14.33 -18.29
C ILE A 352 15.24 -15.14 -18.05
N SER A 353 15.26 -16.00 -17.03
CA SER A 353 16.37 -16.93 -16.78
C SER A 353 16.64 -17.81 -17.99
N GLN A 354 15.58 -18.42 -18.55
CA GLN A 354 15.70 -19.27 -19.72
C GLN A 354 16.12 -18.47 -20.96
N SER A 355 15.51 -17.31 -21.17
CA SER A 355 15.80 -16.44 -22.30
C SER A 355 17.27 -15.99 -22.34
N ILE A 356 17.84 -15.63 -21.17
CA ILE A 356 19.26 -15.29 -21.02
C ILE A 356 20.14 -16.51 -21.35
N LYS A 357 19.86 -17.68 -20.75
CA LYS A 357 20.62 -18.92 -21.00
C LYS A 357 20.63 -19.29 -22.48
N ASP A 358 19.48 -19.22 -23.15
CA ASP A 358 19.35 -19.54 -24.56
C ASP A 358 20.13 -18.56 -25.45
N HIS A 359 20.13 -17.28 -25.11
CA HIS A 359 20.87 -16.25 -25.84
C HIS A 359 22.38 -16.49 -25.80
N PHE A 360 22.96 -16.64 -24.60
CA PHE A 360 24.40 -16.83 -24.43
C PHE A 360 24.90 -18.20 -24.91
N SER A 361 24.05 -19.23 -24.85
CA SER A 361 24.33 -20.53 -25.47
C SER A 361 24.51 -20.42 -26.98
N LYS A 362 23.69 -19.62 -27.68
CA LYS A 362 23.83 -19.36 -29.13
C LYS A 362 25.11 -18.60 -29.46
N GLN A 363 25.54 -17.70 -28.57
CA GLN A 363 26.80 -16.95 -28.71
C GLN A 363 28.05 -17.75 -28.30
N LYS A 364 27.89 -18.96 -27.75
CA LYS A 364 28.98 -19.79 -27.20
C LYS A 364 29.76 -19.11 -26.07
N MET A 365 29.10 -18.25 -25.30
CA MET A 365 29.63 -17.66 -24.08
C MET A 365 29.07 -18.44 -22.88
N PRO A 366 29.90 -19.16 -22.11
CA PRO A 366 29.43 -19.87 -20.93
C PRO A 366 29.00 -18.86 -19.87
N ILE A 367 27.81 -19.05 -19.31
CA ILE A 367 27.30 -18.25 -18.19
C ILE A 367 26.78 -19.15 -17.09
N ASN A 368 26.88 -18.68 -15.85
CA ASN A 368 26.21 -19.27 -14.69
C ASN A 368 25.03 -18.37 -14.31
N LEU A 369 23.87 -18.93 -13.97
CA LEU A 369 22.71 -18.13 -13.55
C LEU A 369 22.08 -18.75 -12.30
N LYS A 370 22.02 -17.95 -11.24
CA LYS A 370 21.37 -18.29 -9.97
C LYS A 370 20.06 -17.50 -9.86
N TYR A 371 18.95 -18.22 -9.81
CA TYR A 371 17.63 -17.60 -9.69
C TYR A 371 17.12 -17.72 -8.26
N ILE A 372 16.72 -16.59 -7.67
CA ILE A 372 16.19 -16.50 -6.31
C ILE A 372 14.77 -15.89 -6.35
N ASP A 373 13.81 -16.62 -5.78
CA ASP A 373 12.45 -16.15 -5.55
C ASP A 373 12.14 -16.11 -4.03
N PRO A 374 12.37 -14.97 -3.35
CA PRO A 374 12.06 -14.79 -1.93
C PRO A 374 10.59 -14.40 -1.67
N THR A 375 9.69 -14.43 -2.66
CA THR A 375 8.33 -13.84 -2.58
C THR A 375 7.58 -14.19 -1.29
N TYR A 376 7.55 -15.47 -0.89
CA TYR A 376 6.84 -15.87 0.32
C TYR A 376 7.61 -15.59 1.61
N MET A 377 8.93 -15.60 1.55
CA MET A 377 9.80 -15.25 2.69
C MET A 377 9.58 -13.78 3.07
N ILE A 378 9.50 -12.89 2.08
CA ILE A 378 9.25 -11.46 2.28
C ILE A 378 7.91 -11.19 2.99
N ARG A 379 6.85 -11.92 2.63
CA ARG A 379 5.49 -11.65 3.14
C ARG A 379 5.18 -12.26 4.48
N ALA A 380 5.87 -13.35 4.82
CA ALA A 380 5.54 -14.21 5.95
C ALA A 380 6.34 -13.92 7.22
N VAL A 381 7.30 -12.98 7.17
CA VAL A 381 8.08 -12.56 8.32
C VAL A 381 7.29 -11.62 9.25
N PRO A 382 7.69 -11.52 10.54
CA PRO A 382 7.28 -10.42 11.39
C PRO A 382 7.76 -9.07 10.83
N SER A 383 7.06 -7.98 11.16
CA SER A 383 7.48 -6.63 10.79
C SER A 383 8.72 -6.17 11.59
N ASN A 384 9.57 -5.40 10.93
CA ASN A 384 10.71 -4.74 11.56
C ASN A 384 10.27 -3.59 12.50
N ALA A 385 11.24 -2.96 13.17
CA ALA A 385 10.95 -1.92 14.16
C ALA A 385 10.20 -0.70 13.58
N SER A 386 10.59 -0.25 12.38
CA SER A 386 9.96 0.89 11.69
C SER A 386 8.49 0.60 11.38
N ASP A 387 8.22 -0.56 10.77
CA ASP A 387 6.85 -0.99 10.46
C ASP A 387 6.03 -1.27 11.72
N ASN A 388 6.63 -1.78 12.80
CA ASN A 388 5.91 -1.97 14.06
C ASN A 388 5.42 -0.64 14.65
N VAL A 389 6.28 0.39 14.68
CA VAL A 389 5.87 1.73 15.12
C VAL A 389 4.75 2.26 14.23
N TYR A 390 4.87 2.10 12.91
CA TYR A 390 3.86 2.56 11.98
C TYR A 390 2.52 1.83 12.15
N CYS A 391 2.54 0.51 12.29
CA CYS A 391 1.34 -0.31 12.56
C CYS A 391 0.64 0.13 13.86
N THR A 392 1.40 0.41 14.92
CA THR A 392 0.86 0.90 16.19
C THR A 392 0.13 2.22 16.02
N LEU A 393 0.76 3.20 15.37
CA LEU A 393 0.16 4.52 15.21
C LEU A 393 -1.06 4.49 14.26
N LEU A 394 -1.03 3.64 13.22
CA LEU A 394 -2.18 3.41 12.33
C LEU A 394 -3.36 2.81 13.10
N ALA A 395 -3.12 1.74 13.88
CA ALA A 395 -4.15 1.08 14.66
C ALA A 395 -4.76 2.02 15.71
N GLN A 396 -3.94 2.75 16.46
CA GLN A 396 -4.41 3.74 17.43
C GLN A 396 -5.23 4.84 16.76
N SER A 397 -4.76 5.37 15.62
CA SER A 397 -5.48 6.38 14.84
C SER A 397 -6.86 5.90 14.39
N ALA A 398 -6.95 4.65 13.90
CA ALA A 398 -8.23 4.02 13.53
C ALA A 398 -9.16 3.86 14.74
N VAL A 399 -8.65 3.41 15.90
CA VAL A 399 -9.42 3.30 17.14
C VAL A 399 -9.94 4.67 17.59
N HIS A 400 -9.07 5.69 17.61
CA HIS A 400 -9.48 7.04 17.98
C HIS A 400 -10.57 7.59 17.05
N GLY A 401 -10.45 7.33 15.74
CA GLY A 401 -11.42 7.80 14.74
C GLY A 401 -12.79 7.14 14.93
N ALA A 402 -12.79 5.82 15.11
CA ALA A 402 -14.02 5.05 15.33
C ALA A 402 -14.72 5.46 16.63
N MET A 403 -13.99 5.56 17.75
CA MET A 403 -14.54 6.04 19.03
C MET A 403 -15.10 7.45 18.92
N ALA A 404 -14.42 8.31 18.16
CA ALA A 404 -14.85 9.69 17.91
C ALA A 404 -15.97 9.82 16.87
N GLY A 405 -16.58 8.73 16.39
CA GLY A 405 -17.75 8.77 15.50
C GLY A 405 -17.44 8.97 14.02
N TYR A 406 -16.17 9.00 13.62
CA TYR A 406 -15.81 8.96 12.20
C TYR A 406 -16.09 7.57 11.63
N THR A 407 -16.48 7.50 10.37
CA THR A 407 -16.82 6.25 9.66
C THR A 407 -16.55 6.42 8.16
N GLY A 408 -16.47 5.33 7.39
CA GLY A 408 -16.21 5.42 5.96
C GLY A 408 -14.80 5.94 5.63
N PHE A 409 -13.84 5.70 6.53
CA PHE A 409 -12.50 6.27 6.43
C PHE A 409 -11.40 5.21 6.50
N THR A 410 -10.24 5.60 6.01
CA THR A 410 -8.97 4.92 6.16
C THR A 410 -8.01 5.77 6.98
N SER A 411 -7.21 5.16 7.85
CA SER A 411 -6.08 5.87 8.48
C SER A 411 -4.82 5.69 7.65
N GLY A 412 -4.07 6.78 7.46
CA GLY A 412 -2.81 6.77 6.70
C GLY A 412 -1.89 7.92 7.08
N LEU A 413 -0.63 7.83 6.69
CA LEU A 413 0.36 8.90 6.85
C LEU A 413 0.31 9.82 5.62
N VAL A 414 0.16 11.13 5.82
CA VAL A 414 0.26 12.14 4.77
C VAL A 414 1.26 13.20 5.23
N ASN A 415 2.34 13.38 4.49
CA ASN A 415 3.43 14.29 4.82
C ASN A 415 3.90 14.16 6.29
N GLY A 416 4.07 12.93 6.75
CA GLY A 416 4.55 12.62 8.11
C GLY A 416 3.51 12.80 9.23
N ARG A 417 2.24 13.05 8.90
CA ARG A 417 1.15 13.17 9.88
C ARG A 417 0.05 12.15 9.62
N HIS A 418 -0.45 11.50 10.67
CA HIS A 418 -1.58 10.58 10.53
C HIS A 418 -2.85 11.37 10.23
N THR A 419 -3.63 10.88 9.26
CA THR A 419 -4.86 11.49 8.78
C THR A 419 -5.99 10.49 8.66
N TYR A 420 -7.20 11.00 8.59
CA TYR A 420 -8.38 10.27 8.13
C TYR A 420 -8.62 10.62 6.66
N ILE A 421 -8.66 9.59 5.82
CA ILE A 421 -8.79 9.70 4.37
C ILE A 421 -10.06 8.97 3.96
N PRO A 422 -10.98 9.58 3.21
CA PRO A 422 -12.23 8.91 2.83
C PRO A 422 -11.96 7.79 1.82
N PHE A 423 -12.78 6.72 1.88
CA PHE A 423 -12.54 5.52 1.08
C PHE A 423 -12.43 5.78 -0.43
N ASN A 424 -13.21 6.71 -0.95
CA ASN A 424 -13.19 7.07 -2.38
C ASN A 424 -11.80 7.52 -2.86
N ARG A 425 -11.02 8.20 -2.01
CA ARG A 425 -9.65 8.63 -2.35
C ARG A 425 -8.67 7.48 -2.34
N ILE A 426 -8.86 6.49 -1.47
CA ILE A 426 -8.00 5.30 -1.36
C ILE A 426 -8.22 4.32 -2.55
N ILE A 427 -9.45 4.23 -3.05
CA ILE A 427 -9.82 3.29 -4.13
C ILE A 427 -9.84 3.93 -5.53
N GLU A 428 -9.50 5.21 -5.64
CA GLU A 428 -9.54 5.96 -6.90
C GLU A 428 -8.55 5.40 -7.94
N LYS A 429 -7.31 5.16 -7.50
CA LYS A 429 -6.20 4.74 -8.34
C LYS A 429 -5.15 4.01 -7.53
N GLN A 430 -4.22 3.35 -8.20
CA GLN A 430 -3.00 2.82 -7.59
C GLN A 430 -1.82 3.73 -7.94
N ASN A 431 -0.93 3.95 -6.97
CA ASN A 431 0.34 4.62 -7.21
C ASN A 431 1.27 3.71 -7.99
N LYS A 432 2.05 4.32 -8.88
CA LYS A 432 3.08 3.68 -9.69
C LYS A 432 4.37 4.47 -9.60
N VAL A 433 5.48 3.79 -9.84
CA VAL A 433 6.78 4.45 -10.03
C VAL A 433 6.68 5.37 -11.24
N VAL A 434 6.96 6.66 -11.02
CA VAL A 434 7.02 7.64 -12.10
C VAL A 434 8.43 7.62 -12.68
N ILE A 435 8.60 6.92 -13.82
CA ILE A 435 9.92 6.74 -14.45
C ILE A 435 10.55 8.04 -14.99
N THR A 436 9.79 9.14 -15.03
CA THR A 436 10.30 10.47 -15.38
C THR A 436 10.71 11.30 -14.16
N ASP A 437 10.52 10.79 -12.94
CA ASP A 437 10.85 11.50 -11.71
C ASP A 437 12.29 11.23 -11.24
N ARG A 438 12.78 12.13 -10.38
CA ARG A 438 14.14 12.13 -9.83
C ARG A 438 14.49 10.84 -9.10
N MET A 439 13.53 10.15 -8.49
CA MET A 439 13.78 8.89 -7.81
C MET A 439 14.20 7.78 -8.77
N TRP A 440 13.52 7.64 -9.91
CA TRP A 440 13.93 6.67 -10.92
C TRP A 440 15.27 7.06 -11.56
N ALA A 441 15.48 8.35 -11.85
CA ALA A 441 16.75 8.84 -12.37
C ALA A 441 17.92 8.51 -11.42
N ARG A 442 17.74 8.66 -10.09
CA ARG A 442 18.74 8.27 -9.09
C ARG A 442 19.04 6.77 -9.12
N LEU A 443 18.03 5.93 -9.34
CA LEU A 443 18.25 4.49 -9.50
C LEU A 443 19.09 4.20 -10.74
N LEU A 444 18.75 4.79 -11.89
CA LEU A 444 19.52 4.60 -13.12
C LEU A 444 20.97 5.06 -12.95
N SER A 445 21.20 6.20 -12.28
CA SER A 445 22.55 6.68 -11.97
C SER A 445 23.29 5.81 -10.96
N SER A 446 22.60 5.14 -10.04
CA SER A 446 23.25 4.26 -9.06
C SER A 446 23.65 2.90 -9.65
N THR A 447 22.88 2.40 -10.61
CA THR A 447 23.09 1.10 -11.26
C THR A 447 23.95 1.22 -12.54
N ASN A 448 24.06 2.42 -13.09
CA ASN A 448 24.59 2.69 -14.44
C ASN A 448 23.85 1.91 -15.55
N GLN A 449 22.60 1.51 -15.30
CA GLN A 449 21.77 0.85 -16.31
C GLN A 449 21.18 1.87 -17.29
N PRO A 450 21.02 1.52 -18.58
CA PRO A 450 20.25 2.34 -19.51
C PRO A 450 18.75 2.27 -19.20
N SER A 451 17.95 3.17 -19.79
CA SER A 451 16.49 3.11 -19.64
C SER A 451 15.81 1.98 -20.43
N PHE A 452 16.56 1.25 -21.26
CA PHE A 452 16.07 0.21 -22.19
C PHE A 452 14.88 0.63 -23.08
N LEU A 453 14.64 1.93 -23.21
CA LEU A 453 13.68 2.47 -24.15
C LEU A 453 14.31 2.41 -25.55
N ARG A 454 13.60 1.82 -26.52
CA ARG A 454 14.08 1.79 -27.90
C ARG A 454 14.35 3.23 -28.37
N PRO A 455 15.50 3.48 -29.03
CA PRO A 455 15.68 4.71 -29.76
C PRO A 455 14.73 4.70 -30.96
N SER A 456 13.57 5.34 -30.85
CA SER A 456 12.72 5.61 -32.02
C SER A 456 11.91 6.88 -31.87
N THR A 457 12.17 7.80 -32.81
CA THR A 457 11.32 8.92 -33.29
C THR A 457 10.86 9.96 -32.27
N ASN A 458 11.51 11.13 -32.29
CA ASN A 458 11.00 12.43 -31.84
C ASN A 458 10.22 12.46 -30.52
N LEU A 459 10.92 12.34 -29.39
CA LEU A 459 10.52 13.07 -28.16
C LEU A 459 10.96 14.56 -28.20
N LEU A 460 11.37 15.06 -29.37
CA LEU A 460 11.77 16.45 -29.63
C LEU A 460 10.85 17.22 -30.61
N SER A 461 9.68 16.70 -31.01
CA SER A 461 8.78 17.41 -31.95
C SER A 461 7.52 18.01 -31.31
N ASN A 462 7.58 18.46 -30.05
CA ASN A 462 6.59 19.38 -29.46
C ASN A 462 7.26 20.62 -28.87
N GLY A 463 8.15 21.20 -29.66
CA GLY A 463 8.85 22.45 -29.34
C GLY A 463 9.08 23.33 -30.56
N ASN A 464 8.17 23.34 -31.54
CA ASN A 464 8.14 24.37 -32.57
C ASN A 464 6.87 25.20 -32.43
N GLY A 465 7.00 26.24 -31.61
CA GLY A 465 6.02 27.30 -31.46
C GLY A 465 6.66 28.47 -30.73
N SER A 466 7.11 29.47 -31.51
CA SER A 466 7.51 30.82 -31.09
C SER A 466 9.00 31.10 -30.85
N GLN A 467 9.85 30.88 -31.86
CA GLN A 467 11.05 31.71 -32.03
C GLN A 467 10.73 32.83 -33.04
N LYS A 468 10.11 33.90 -32.55
CA LYS A 468 10.06 35.18 -33.26
C LYS A 468 11.20 36.07 -32.73
N SER A 469 12.18 36.25 -33.60
CA SER A 469 13.09 37.39 -33.74
C SER A 469 13.04 38.47 -32.65
N LEU A 470 14.11 38.59 -31.87
CA LEU A 470 14.52 39.82 -31.21
C LEU A 470 16.05 39.83 -31.07
N ASP A 471 16.72 39.93 -32.23
CA ASP A 471 18.08 40.43 -32.32
C ASP A 471 18.08 41.59 -33.31
N LYS A 472 17.94 42.81 -32.77
CA LYS A 472 18.52 44.03 -33.34
C LYS A 472 18.31 45.22 -32.39
N LYS A 473 19.45 45.84 -32.07
CA LYS A 473 19.67 47.17 -31.46
C LYS A 473 19.84 47.22 -29.94
N VAL A 474 21.10 47.07 -29.52
CA VAL A 474 21.70 47.96 -28.52
C VAL A 474 22.90 48.63 -29.20
N THR A 475 22.72 49.89 -29.58
CA THR A 475 23.81 50.85 -29.79
C THR A 475 23.34 52.20 -29.25
N HIS A 476 24.11 52.69 -28.28
CA HIS A 476 24.02 53.94 -27.50
C HIS A 476 22.97 54.02 -26.41
#